data_AF-A0A4U8UV57-F1
#
_entry.id   AF-A0A4U8UV57-F1
#
_cell.length_a   1.000
_cell.length_b   1.000
_cell.length_c   1.000
_cell.angle_alpha   90.00
_cell.angle_beta   90.00
_cell.angle_gamma   90.00
#
_symmetry.space_group_name_H-M   'P 1'
#
loop_
_entity.id
_entity.type
_entity.pdbx_description
1 polymer ?
#
loop_
_entity_poly.entity_id
_entity_poly.type
_entity_poly.pdbx_seq_one_letter_code
_entity_poly.pdbx_strand_id
1 'polypeptide(L)'
;MNNCIGEVVRKDGIGGLYRGFSAALQFAIATRAIFFGLFDTIRTTMYEDPKHMPFIVSFLLSQSCLIISGMTCYPLDTVRRRLMMQSGRAIKPYKNTIDCWSKIIRNEGCPAFYRGFATNSLRSTSGALVISVYYEFLKYL
;
A
#
# COMPACT_ATOMS: atom_id res chain seq x y z
N MET A 1 18.92 -19.90 13.49
CA MET A 1 18.11 -18.77 12.96
C MET A 1 18.89 -17.43 12.87
N ASN A 2 20.21 -17.41 13.15
CA ASN A 2 20.96 -16.15 13.36
C ASN A 2 21.64 -15.55 12.11
N ASN A 3 21.46 -16.10 10.90
CA ASN A 3 22.21 -15.64 9.71
C ASN A 3 21.38 -15.55 8.41
N CYS A 4 20.08 -15.21 8.50
CA CYS A 4 19.27 -15.01 7.30
C CYS A 4 19.78 -13.83 6.44
N ILE A 5 20.25 -12.75 7.06
CA ILE A 5 20.80 -11.59 6.35
C ILE A 5 22.09 -11.98 5.62
N GLY A 6 23.00 -12.69 6.31
CA GLY A 6 24.25 -13.17 5.71
C GLY A 6 24.01 -14.12 4.53
N GLU A 7 22.98 -14.99 4.63
CA GLU A 7 22.65 -15.91 3.56
C GLU A 7 22.04 -15.20 2.33
N VAL A 8 21.21 -14.18 2.53
CA VAL A 8 20.66 -13.35 1.45
C VAL A 8 21.77 -12.57 0.75
N VAL A 9 22.68 -11.94 1.50
CA VAL A 9 23.84 -11.24 0.92
C VAL A 9 24.74 -12.20 0.14
N ARG A 10 24.93 -13.44 0.62
CA ARG A 10 25.74 -14.45 -0.07
C ARG A 10 25.07 -15.01 -1.33
N LYS A 11 23.74 -15.13 -1.36
CA LYS A 11 22.99 -15.69 -2.51
C LYS A 11 22.60 -14.65 -3.56
N ASP A 12 22.21 -13.45 -3.16
CA ASP A 12 21.69 -12.41 -4.05
C ASP A 12 22.56 -11.13 -4.12
N GLY A 13 23.60 -11.03 -3.29
CA GLY A 13 24.42 -9.83 -3.15
C GLY A 13 23.70 -8.71 -2.40
N ILE A 14 24.41 -7.59 -2.20
CA ILE A 14 23.88 -6.38 -1.56
C ILE A 14 22.69 -5.79 -2.36
N GLY A 15 22.72 -5.91 -3.68
CA GLY A 15 21.63 -5.49 -4.57
C GLY A 15 20.34 -6.31 -4.41
N GLY A 16 20.42 -7.52 -3.87
CA GLY A 16 19.25 -8.34 -3.53
C GLY A 16 18.40 -7.74 -2.42
N LEU A 17 19.03 -7.05 -1.47
CA LEU A 17 18.35 -6.42 -0.33
C LEU A 17 17.46 -5.25 -0.75
N TYR A 18 17.89 -4.49 -1.77
CA TYR A 18 17.15 -3.33 -2.29
C TYR A 18 16.21 -3.68 -3.44
N ARG A 19 16.04 -4.97 -3.76
CA ARG A 19 15.25 -5.40 -4.90
C ARG A 19 13.76 -5.12 -4.67
N GLY A 20 13.20 -4.24 -5.50
CA GLY A 20 11.83 -3.77 -5.35
C GLY A 20 11.66 -2.58 -4.40
N PHE A 21 12.76 -2.03 -3.84
CA PHE A 21 12.70 -0.86 -2.96
C PHE A 21 12.21 0.40 -3.70
N SER A 22 12.66 0.64 -4.93
CA SER A 22 12.21 1.78 -5.74
C SER A 22 10.71 1.69 -6.07
N ALA A 23 10.24 0.52 -6.48
CA ALA A 23 8.81 0.26 -6.71
C ALA A 23 7.99 0.39 -5.41
N ALA A 24 8.58 -0.02 -4.28
CA ALA A 24 7.98 0.15 -2.96
C ALA A 24 7.84 1.61 -2.54
N LEU A 25 8.85 2.43 -2.82
CA LEU A 25 8.85 3.85 -2.54
C LEU A 25 7.80 4.59 -3.38
N GLN A 26 7.76 4.33 -4.68
CA GLN A 26 6.76 4.91 -5.59
C GLN A 26 5.33 4.54 -5.15
N PHE A 27 5.10 3.28 -4.80
CA PHE A 27 3.82 2.83 -4.26
C PHE A 27 3.45 3.56 -2.97
N ALA A 28 4.36 3.65 -2.01
CA ALA A 28 4.11 4.30 -0.73
C ALA A 28 3.76 5.79 -0.90
N ILE A 29 4.49 6.50 -1.77
CA ILE A 29 4.23 7.91 -2.07
C ILE A 29 2.87 8.07 -2.72
N ALA A 30 2.55 7.27 -3.75
CA ALA A 30 1.29 7.36 -4.48
C ALA A 30 0.08 7.10 -3.56
N THR A 31 0.12 6.04 -2.75
CA THR A 31 -0.99 5.70 -1.83
C THR A 31 -1.18 6.79 -0.77
N ARG A 32 -0.09 7.39 -0.27
CA ARG A 32 -0.18 8.50 0.70
C ARG A 32 -0.70 9.78 0.06
N ALA A 33 -0.24 10.13 -1.14
CA ALA A 33 -0.70 11.30 -1.87
C ALA A 33 -2.20 11.22 -2.17
N ILE A 34 -2.68 10.08 -2.67
CA ILE A 34 -4.11 9.89 -2.97
C ILE A 34 -4.94 9.91 -1.68
N PHE A 35 -4.46 9.27 -0.61
CA PHE A 35 -5.16 9.27 0.66
C PHE A 35 -5.31 10.69 1.22
N PHE A 36 -4.22 11.44 1.36
CA PHE A 36 -4.27 12.81 1.89
C PHE A 36 -5.02 13.76 0.96
N GLY A 37 -4.85 13.63 -0.35
CA GLY A 37 -5.58 14.46 -1.33
C GLY A 37 -7.10 14.25 -1.24
N LEU A 38 -7.57 13.00 -1.23
CA LEU A 38 -9.00 12.71 -1.07
C LEU A 38 -9.52 13.14 0.30
N PHE A 39 -8.77 12.82 1.34
CA PHE A 39 -9.17 13.11 2.71
C PHE A 39 -9.29 14.61 2.95
N ASP A 40 -8.31 15.41 2.48
CA ASP A 40 -8.31 16.87 2.62
C ASP A 40 -9.43 17.51 1.79
N THR A 41 -9.59 17.08 0.52
CA THR A 41 -10.66 17.59 -0.36
C THR A 41 -12.05 17.35 0.21
N ILE A 42 -12.31 16.14 0.73
CA ILE A 42 -13.63 15.83 1.28
C ILE A 42 -13.84 16.55 2.61
N ARG A 43 -12.80 16.71 3.45
CA ARG A 43 -12.93 17.47 4.70
C ARG A 43 -13.22 18.94 4.45
N THR A 44 -12.52 19.58 3.51
CA THR A 44 -12.71 21.00 3.18
C THR A 44 -14.04 21.28 2.48
N THR A 45 -14.54 20.33 1.69
CA THR A 45 -15.82 20.50 0.98
C THR A 45 -17.03 20.27 1.90
N MET A 46 -16.95 19.33 2.85
CA MET A 46 -18.11 18.90 3.64
C MET A 46 -18.29 19.64 4.96
N TYR A 47 -17.22 20.23 5.52
CA TYR A 47 -17.28 20.90 6.82
C TYR A 47 -16.47 22.20 6.80
N GLU A 48 -17.15 23.32 7.10
CA GLU A 48 -16.52 24.64 7.25
C GLU A 48 -15.69 24.72 8.55
N ASP A 49 -16.07 23.95 9.58
CA ASP A 49 -15.34 23.78 10.84
C ASP A 49 -14.78 22.35 11.02
N PRO A 50 -13.50 22.09 10.66
CA PRO A 50 -12.90 20.75 10.70
C PRO A 50 -12.75 20.17 12.12
N LYS A 51 -12.90 20.98 13.18
CA LYS A 51 -12.84 20.53 14.58
C LYS A 51 -14.12 19.84 15.08
N HIS A 52 -15.29 20.07 14.48
CA HIS A 52 -16.56 19.56 15.01
C HIS A 52 -17.11 18.29 14.32
N MET A 53 -16.28 17.54 13.60
CA MET A 53 -16.72 16.28 13.02
C MET A 53 -17.06 15.25 14.12
N PRO A 54 -18.18 14.51 14.01
CA PRO A 54 -18.43 13.36 14.85
C PRO A 54 -17.50 12.20 14.46
N PHE A 55 -17.05 11.43 15.45
CA PHE A 55 -16.12 10.30 15.28
C PHE A 55 -16.50 9.37 14.13
N ILE A 56 -17.79 9.04 14.01
CA ILE A 56 -18.33 8.11 13.02
C ILE A 56 -18.10 8.63 11.59
N VAL A 57 -18.24 9.93 11.37
CA VAL A 57 -18.01 10.54 10.05
C VAL A 57 -16.52 10.51 9.71
N SER A 58 -15.65 10.86 10.66
CA SER A 58 -14.20 10.78 10.46
C SER A 58 -13.76 9.34 10.18
N PHE A 59 -14.38 8.34 10.81
CA PHE A 59 -14.12 6.93 10.57
C PHE A 59 -14.57 6.45 9.20
N LEU A 60 -15.81 6.73 8.82
CA LEU A 60 -16.34 6.35 7.50
C LEU A 60 -15.57 7.04 6.36
N LEU A 61 -15.21 8.31 6.55
CA LEU A 61 -14.41 9.06 5.60
C LEU A 61 -12.99 8.49 5.47
N SER A 62 -12.33 8.21 6.59
CA SER A 62 -10.99 7.63 6.59
C SER A 62 -11.01 6.26 5.90
N GLN A 63 -11.99 5.43 6.23
CA GLN A 63 -12.15 4.10 5.68
C GLN A 63 -12.40 4.13 4.16
N SER A 64 -13.31 4.98 3.68
CA SER A 64 -13.58 5.12 2.24
C SER A 64 -12.35 5.62 1.48
N CYS A 65 -11.64 6.62 1.99
CA CYS A 65 -10.40 7.12 1.39
C CYS A 65 -9.30 6.05 1.33
N LEU A 66 -9.14 5.25 2.39
CA LEU A 66 -8.18 4.14 2.45
C LEU A 66 -8.51 3.03 1.44
N ILE A 67 -9.78 2.70 1.28
CA ILE A 67 -10.24 1.69 0.32
C ILE A 67 -10.02 2.18 -1.11
N ILE A 68 -10.39 3.42 -1.43
CA ILE A 68 -10.21 4.02 -2.76
C ILE A 68 -8.73 4.11 -3.12
N SER A 69 -7.90 4.69 -2.22
CA SER A 69 -6.45 4.77 -2.41
C SER A 69 -5.82 3.39 -2.58
N GLY A 70 -6.25 2.43 -1.75
CA GLY A 70 -5.83 1.04 -1.85
C GLY A 70 -6.21 0.42 -3.19
N MET A 71 -7.41 0.65 -3.71
CA MET A 71 -7.90 0.10 -4.98
C MET A 71 -7.13 0.66 -6.18
N THR A 72 -6.89 1.98 -6.21
CA THR A 72 -6.15 2.63 -7.31
C THR A 72 -4.70 2.17 -7.35
N CYS A 73 -4.04 2.04 -6.20
CA CYS A 73 -2.63 1.61 -6.14
C CYS A 73 -2.43 0.09 -6.04
N TYR A 74 -3.51 -0.69 -5.95
CA TYR A 74 -3.47 -2.14 -5.82
C TYR A 74 -2.63 -2.88 -6.88
N PRO A 75 -2.68 -2.54 -8.19
CA PRO A 75 -1.84 -3.21 -9.18
C PRO A 75 -0.34 -3.01 -8.92
N LEU A 76 0.06 -1.81 -8.46
CA LEU A 76 1.46 -1.52 -8.12
C LEU A 76 1.92 -2.28 -6.86
N ASP A 77 1.03 -2.44 -5.88
CA ASP A 77 1.29 -3.25 -4.69
C ASP A 77 1.54 -4.71 -5.04
N THR A 78 0.68 -5.29 -5.91
CA THR A 78 0.82 -6.68 -6.35
C THR A 78 2.14 -6.92 -7.10
N VAL A 79 2.54 -5.99 -7.98
CA VAL A 79 3.83 -6.05 -8.68
C VAL A 79 4.99 -5.98 -7.70
N ARG A 80 4.98 -5.00 -6.79
CA ARG A 80 6.00 -4.84 -5.74
C ARG A 80 6.13 -6.13 -4.92
N ARG A 81 5.02 -6.69 -4.44
CA ARG A 81 5.02 -7.93 -3.64
C ARG A 81 5.62 -9.11 -4.41
N ARG A 82 5.26 -9.27 -5.69
CA ARG A 82 5.85 -10.33 -6.54
C ARG A 82 7.34 -10.11 -6.80
N LEU A 83 7.78 -8.86 -6.96
CA LEU A 83 9.20 -8.53 -7.08
C LEU A 83 9.99 -8.80 -5.80
N MET A 84 9.39 -8.61 -4.63
CA MET A 84 10.04 -8.90 -3.34
C MET A 84 10.10 -10.40 -3.06
N MET A 85 9.03 -11.14 -3.39
CA MET A 85 8.91 -12.59 -3.17
C MET A 85 9.85 -13.45 -4.04
N GLN A 86 10.47 -12.89 -5.08
CA GLN A 86 11.50 -13.57 -5.87
C GLN A 86 12.91 -13.44 -5.28
N SER A 87 13.11 -12.65 -4.22
CA SER A 87 14.39 -12.58 -3.52
C SER A 87 14.70 -13.93 -2.86
N GLY A 88 15.93 -14.44 -3.00
CA GLY A 88 16.35 -15.75 -2.51
C GLY A 88 16.08 -16.94 -3.43
N ARG A 89 15.45 -16.76 -4.60
CA ARG A 89 15.20 -17.85 -5.56
C ARG A 89 16.34 -17.99 -6.57
N ALA A 90 16.74 -19.24 -6.83
CA ALA A 90 17.76 -19.57 -7.83
C ALA A 90 17.34 -19.16 -9.26
N ILE A 91 16.05 -19.23 -9.58
CA ILE A 91 15.48 -18.75 -10.85
C ILE A 91 14.69 -17.48 -10.57
N LYS A 92 15.13 -16.37 -11.17
CA LYS A 92 14.52 -15.05 -11.04
C LYS A 92 13.51 -14.83 -12.18
N PRO A 93 12.20 -14.99 -11.96
CA PRO A 93 11.20 -14.91 -13.02
C PRO A 93 11.02 -13.48 -13.58
N TYR A 94 11.42 -12.45 -12.82
CA TYR A 94 11.23 -11.05 -13.20
C TYR A 94 12.55 -10.28 -13.23
N LYS A 95 12.85 -9.68 -14.38
CA LYS A 95 14.09 -8.88 -14.56
C LYS A 95 13.91 -7.45 -14.06
N ASN A 96 12.77 -6.85 -14.40
CA ASN A 96 12.40 -5.46 -14.09
C ASN A 96 10.93 -5.37 -13.65
N THR A 97 10.54 -4.24 -13.06
CA THR A 97 9.14 -3.95 -12.69
C THR A 97 8.20 -4.05 -13.89
N ILE A 98 8.61 -3.52 -15.05
CA ILE A 98 7.83 -3.52 -16.30
C ILE A 98 7.68 -4.95 -16.85
N ASP A 99 8.75 -5.76 -16.78
CA ASP A 99 8.74 -7.17 -17.20
C ASP A 99 7.79 -8.00 -16.31
N CYS A 100 7.76 -7.72 -15.01
CA CYS A 100 6.79 -8.34 -14.10
C CYS A 100 5.36 -7.97 -14.46
N TRP A 101 5.11 -6.68 -14.73
CA TRP A 101 3.77 -6.21 -15.09
C TRP A 101 3.25 -6.88 -16.36
N SER A 102 4.08 -6.90 -17.42
CA SER A 102 3.73 -7.55 -18.69
C SER A 102 3.48 -9.06 -18.53
N LYS A 103 4.32 -9.76 -17.76
CA LYS A 103 4.14 -11.20 -17.49
C LYS A 103 2.89 -11.51 -16.69
N ILE A 104 2.53 -10.67 -15.71
CA ILE A 104 1.28 -10.87 -14.95
C ILE A 104 0.08 -10.72 -15.88
N ILE A 105 0.05 -9.66 -16.69
CA ILE A 105 -1.04 -9.41 -17.65
C ILE A 105 -1.16 -10.58 -18.63
N ARG A 106 -0.04 -11.07 -19.16
CA ARG A 106 -0.03 -12.14 -20.17
C ARG A 106 -0.37 -13.53 -19.61
N ASN A 107 0.05 -13.84 -18.38
CA ASN A 107 -0.09 -15.20 -17.83
C ASN A 107 -1.30 -15.38 -16.92
N GLU A 108 -1.69 -14.34 -16.17
CA GLU A 108 -2.76 -14.43 -15.16
C GLU A 108 -3.92 -13.45 -15.40
N GLY A 109 -3.70 -12.43 -16.23
CA GLY A 109 -4.71 -11.45 -16.61
C GLY A 109 -4.97 -10.36 -15.55
N CYS A 110 -5.87 -9.43 -15.89
CA CYS A 110 -6.28 -8.33 -15.02
C CYS A 110 -6.85 -8.72 -13.63
N PRO A 111 -7.64 -9.82 -13.46
CA PRO A 111 -8.17 -10.16 -12.14
C PRO A 111 -7.08 -10.60 -11.15
N ALA A 112 -5.91 -11.02 -11.63
CA ALA A 112 -4.80 -11.41 -10.78
C ALA A 112 -4.26 -10.26 -9.92
N PHE A 113 -4.44 -9.00 -10.36
CA PHE A 113 -4.00 -7.84 -9.60
C PHE A 113 -4.82 -7.62 -8.33
N TYR A 114 -6.14 -7.90 -8.37
CA TYR A 114 -7.07 -7.65 -7.27
C TYR A 114 -7.27 -8.85 -6.35
N ARG A 115 -6.56 -9.95 -6.58
CA ARG A 115 -6.63 -11.15 -5.75
C ARG A 115 -6.18 -10.82 -4.33
N GLY A 116 -7.08 -10.95 -3.35
CA GLY A 116 -6.82 -10.61 -1.94
C GLY A 116 -7.22 -9.20 -1.51
N PHE A 117 -7.92 -8.44 -2.35
CA PHE A 117 -8.42 -7.09 -2.00
C PHE A 117 -9.26 -7.09 -0.71
N ALA A 118 -10.12 -8.10 -0.51
CA ALA A 118 -10.93 -8.22 0.70
C ALA A 118 -10.08 -8.24 1.99
N THR A 119 -9.00 -9.01 2.01
CA THR A 119 -8.06 -9.06 3.13
C THR A 119 -7.35 -7.71 3.33
N ASN A 120 -7.05 -7.02 2.23
CA ASN A 120 -6.46 -5.70 2.30
C ASN A 120 -7.42 -4.65 2.88
N SER A 121 -8.71 -4.73 2.56
CA SER A 121 -9.74 -3.86 3.14
C SER A 121 -9.91 -4.07 4.64
N LEU A 122 -9.86 -5.33 5.11
CA LEU A 122 -9.87 -5.64 6.54
C LEU A 122 -8.66 -5.04 7.26
N ARG A 123 -7.47 -5.12 6.65
CA ARG A 123 -6.25 -4.47 7.16
C ARG A 123 -6.35 -2.94 7.12
N SER A 124 -7.07 -2.36 6.16
CA SER A 124 -7.28 -0.91 6.10
C SER A 124 -8.15 -0.40 7.24
N THR A 125 -9.08 -1.21 7.76
CA THR A 125 -9.94 -0.85 8.90
C THR A 125 -9.14 -0.48 10.15
N SER A 126 -8.05 -1.20 10.46
CA SER A 126 -7.19 -0.84 11.58
C SER A 126 -6.47 0.49 11.36
N GLY A 127 -6.10 0.81 10.12
CA GLY A 127 -5.53 2.11 9.76
C GLY A 127 -6.53 3.25 9.93
N ALA A 128 -7.79 3.04 9.51
CA ALA A 128 -8.86 4.03 9.63
C ALA A 128 -9.18 4.34 11.10
N LEU A 129 -9.17 3.33 11.98
CA LEU A 129 -9.38 3.52 13.42
C LEU A 129 -8.30 4.42 14.03
N VAL A 130 -7.02 4.15 13.77
CA VAL A 130 -5.91 4.97 14.30
C VAL A 130 -6.04 6.43 13.86
N ILE A 131 -6.39 6.66 12.59
CA ILE A 131 -6.56 8.01 12.04
C ILE A 131 -7.75 8.72 12.68
N SER A 132 -8.84 8.01 12.93
CA SER A 132 -10.06 8.57 13.51
C SER A 132 -9.87 8.92 14.98
N VAL A 133 -9.19 8.05 15.73
CA VAL A 133 -8.79 8.32 17.12
C VAL A 133 -7.84 9.53 17.18
N TYR A 134 -6.87 9.62 16.28
CA TYR A 134 -5.97 10.77 16.21
C TYR A 134 -6.72 12.10 16.01
N TYR A 135 -7.72 12.12 15.12
CA TYR A 135 -8.52 13.33 14.91
C TYR A 135 -9.45 13.66 16.08
N GLU A 136 -9.97 12.65 16.77
CA GLU A 136 -10.72 12.87 18.01
C GLU A 136 -9.82 13.50 19.08
N PHE A 137 -8.59 13.00 19.28
CA PHE A 137 -7.64 13.61 20.21
C PHE A 137 -7.30 15.07 19.85
N LEU A 138 -7.11 15.38 18.56
CA LEU A 138 -6.87 16.74 18.08
C LEU A 138 -8.06 17.70 18.30
N LYS A 139 -9.27 17.18 18.45
CA LYS A 139 -10.45 17.99 18.75
C LYS A 139 -10.45 18.48 20.21
N TYR A 140 -9.95 17.65 21.13
CA TYR A 140 -9.86 17.97 22.56
C TYR A 140 -8.66 18.87 22.91
N LEU A 141 -7.71 19.06 21.98
CA LEU A 141 -6.53 19.90 22.13
C LEU A 141 -6.71 21.25 21.43
#